data_AF-A0A960RZC5-F1
#
_entry.id   AF-A0A960RZC5-F1
#
_cell.length_a   1.000
_cell.length_b   1.000
_cell.length_c   1.000
_cell.angle_alpha   90.00
_cell.angle_beta   90.00
_cell.angle_gamma   90.00
#
_symmetry.space_group_name_H-M   'P 1'
#
loop_
_entity.id
_entity.type
_entity.pdbx_description
1 polymer ?
#
loop_
_entity_poly.entity_id
_entity_poly.type
_entity_poly.pdbx_seq_one_letter_code
_entity_poly.pdbx_strand_id
1 'polypeptide(L)'
;MEDDELIHLFEQGLIPSEEEAEETFRERAKFCRGIKKRLQETLKEKAPPFLDGDDLFQQAFKHFGINPLWTPVICSNEKLMPWQGASSWIFELEEGDPVSALIQLRGRHLAILGSREEAVTHEAVHIARMTFEEPKYEEVIACTTSQRRFRRFMGPIFRKSAESLTFAALLILIVVFDVLLLFSGSIAWYDRFMWLKLIPLSYFLFLFVRLYFVQNRFEKVKKSVPLPLILLLTDLEIDHFATLGGDQIRMYLKEGAHLSLRRRLMALLGERYGY
;
A
#
# COMPACT_ATOMS: atom_id res chain seq x y z
N MET A 1 -8.61 26.44 -0.12
CA MET A 1 -7.42 25.98 0.63
C MET A 1 -6.21 26.65 0.03
N GLU A 2 -5.35 27.19 0.88
CA GLU A 2 -4.10 27.80 0.42
C GLU A 2 -3.11 26.71 -0.01
N ASP A 3 -2.24 27.02 -0.97
CA ASP A 3 -1.30 26.04 -1.53
C ASP A 3 -0.35 25.48 -0.45
N ASP A 4 0.14 26.35 0.45
CA ASP A 4 1.01 25.95 1.56
C ASP A 4 0.31 24.99 2.53
N GLU A 5 -0.99 25.20 2.77
CA GLU A 5 -1.78 24.31 3.62
C GLU A 5 -1.94 22.92 2.96
N LEU A 6 -2.18 22.89 1.65
CA LEU A 6 -2.33 21.66 0.88
C LEU A 6 -1.03 20.86 0.82
N ILE A 7 0.11 21.53 0.60
CA ILE A 7 1.44 20.91 0.65
C ILE A 7 1.73 20.37 2.05
N HIS A 8 1.40 21.14 3.10
CA HIS A 8 1.61 20.69 4.48
C HIS A 8 0.76 19.46 4.82
N LEU A 9 -0.47 19.37 4.31
CA LEU A 9 -1.30 18.17 4.45
C LEU A 9 -0.72 16.97 3.70
N PHE A 10 -0.20 17.17 2.50
CA PHE A 10 0.54 16.14 1.77
C PHE A 10 1.75 15.63 2.56
N GLU A 11 2.55 16.54 3.15
CA GLU A 11 3.70 16.18 3.98
C GLU A 11 3.29 15.39 5.23
N GLN A 12 2.04 15.46 5.67
CA GLN A 12 1.48 14.62 6.71
C GLN A 12 0.89 13.30 6.18
N GLY A 13 1.08 12.97 4.89
CA GLY A 13 0.51 11.79 4.26
C GLY A 13 -1.01 11.87 4.05
N LEU A 14 -1.61 13.06 4.07
CA LEU A 14 -3.03 13.25 3.76
C LEU A 14 -3.17 13.71 2.31
N ILE A 15 -3.63 12.81 1.46
CA ILE A 15 -3.80 13.04 0.02
C ILE A 15 -5.30 13.13 -0.31
N PRO A 16 -5.75 14.14 -1.07
CA PRO A 16 -7.12 14.18 -1.57
C PRO A 16 -7.40 13.03 -2.54
N SER A 17 -8.59 12.44 -2.48
CA SER A 17 -9.01 11.46 -3.49
C SER A 17 -9.27 12.12 -4.85
N GLU A 18 -9.54 11.32 -5.89
CA GLU A 18 -9.79 11.85 -7.24
C GLU A 18 -11.02 12.77 -7.32
N GLU A 19 -12.07 12.44 -6.58
CA GLU A 19 -13.36 13.14 -6.61
C GLU A 19 -13.70 13.85 -5.29
N GLU A 20 -12.78 13.86 -4.32
CA GLU A 20 -13.00 14.48 -3.01
C GLU A 20 -13.04 16.01 -3.10
N ALA A 21 -14.17 16.59 -2.69
CA ALA A 21 -14.33 18.02 -2.56
C ALA A 21 -13.43 18.59 -1.46
N GLU A 22 -13.05 19.86 -1.59
CA GLU A 22 -12.12 20.50 -0.65
C GLU A 22 -12.63 20.46 0.80
N GLU A 23 -13.91 20.72 1.03
CA GLU A 23 -14.47 20.73 2.38
C GLU A 23 -14.44 19.34 3.02
N THR A 24 -14.83 18.30 2.27
CA THR A 24 -14.76 16.90 2.72
C THR A 24 -13.32 16.49 3.04
N PHE A 25 -12.36 16.91 2.22
CA PHE A 25 -10.94 16.67 2.49
C PHE A 25 -10.48 17.36 3.78
N ARG A 26 -10.90 18.60 4.02
CA ARG A 26 -10.59 19.35 5.25
C ARG A 26 -11.15 18.66 6.49
N GLU A 27 -12.39 18.19 6.42
CA GLU A 27 -13.03 17.45 7.50
C GLU A 27 -12.28 16.16 7.82
N ARG A 28 -11.96 15.36 6.78
CA ARG A 28 -11.17 14.13 6.94
C ARG A 28 -9.77 14.40 7.50
N ALA A 29 -9.08 15.43 7.00
CA ALA A 29 -7.76 15.81 7.49
C ALA A 29 -7.79 16.20 8.98
N LYS A 30 -8.79 17.00 9.38
CA LYS A 30 -9.01 17.38 10.78
C LYS A 30 -9.34 16.15 11.64
N PHE A 31 -10.15 15.23 11.14
CA PHE A 31 -10.48 13.98 11.81
C PHE A 31 -9.25 13.12 12.04
N CYS A 32 -8.45 12.88 10.99
CA CYS A 32 -7.22 12.10 11.04
C CYS A 32 -6.20 12.68 12.05
N ARG A 33 -6.00 14.00 12.07
CA ARG A 33 -5.13 14.67 13.06
C ARG A 33 -5.56 14.44 14.51
N GLY A 34 -6.87 14.25 14.75
CA GLY A 34 -7.44 13.99 16.07
C GLY A 34 -7.54 12.51 16.45
N ILE A 35 -7.17 11.56 15.57
CA ILE A 35 -7.54 10.15 15.72
C ILE A 35 -6.91 9.50 16.95
N LYS A 36 -5.64 9.81 17.27
CA LYS A 36 -4.95 9.25 18.45
C LYS A 36 -5.71 9.52 19.74
N LYS A 37 -6.13 10.78 19.92
CA LYS A 37 -6.91 11.21 21.09
C LYS A 37 -8.28 10.54 21.13
N ARG A 38 -8.99 10.49 19.99
CA ARG A 38 -10.30 9.82 19.89
C ARG A 38 -10.19 8.33 20.25
N LEU A 39 -9.22 7.62 19.70
CA LEU A 39 -8.99 6.21 20.03
C LEU A 39 -8.69 5.99 21.51
N GLN A 40 -7.90 6.87 22.13
CA GLN A 40 -7.64 6.82 23.58
C GLN A 40 -8.91 7.04 24.40
N GLU A 41 -9.76 8.00 24.00
CA GLU A 41 -11.04 8.30 24.67
C GLU A 41 -12.05 7.16 24.51
N THR A 42 -12.13 6.56 23.32
CA THR A 42 -13.03 5.45 22.99
C THR A 42 -12.60 4.14 23.66
N LEU A 43 -11.30 3.79 23.60
CA LEU A 43 -10.79 2.53 24.11
C LEU A 43 -10.41 2.58 25.60
N LYS A 44 -10.18 3.77 26.16
CA LYS A 44 -9.79 3.99 27.57
C LYS A 44 -8.66 3.04 28.00
N GLU A 45 -8.87 2.25 29.04
CA GLU A 45 -7.89 1.30 29.59
C GLU A 45 -7.53 0.15 28.63
N LYS A 46 -8.30 -0.07 27.55
CA LYS A 46 -8.01 -1.08 26.53
C LYS A 46 -7.15 -0.53 25.39
N ALA A 47 -6.81 0.76 25.39
CA ALA A 47 -5.98 1.34 24.35
C ALA A 47 -4.56 0.74 24.42
N PRO A 48 -4.06 0.09 23.35
CA PRO A 48 -2.67 -0.32 23.32
C PRO A 48 -1.75 0.92 23.35
N PRO A 49 -0.54 0.80 23.92
CA PRO A 49 0.41 1.91 23.88
C PRO A 49 0.77 2.22 22.43
N PHE A 50 0.62 3.49 22.04
CA PHE A 50 1.09 3.96 20.75
C PHE A 50 2.59 4.17 20.79
N LEU A 51 3.21 3.86 19.66
CA LEU A 51 4.60 4.19 19.40
C LEU A 51 4.61 5.61 18.87
N ASP A 52 5.33 6.47 19.58
CA ASP A 52 5.57 7.84 19.19
C ASP A 52 7.09 8.05 19.02
N GLY A 53 7.46 8.86 18.03
CA GLY A 53 8.85 9.17 17.69
C GLY A 53 8.93 9.89 16.36
N ASP A 54 9.68 10.99 16.31
CA ASP A 54 9.85 11.79 15.09
C ASP A 54 10.61 11.03 13.99
N ASP A 55 11.33 9.96 14.36
CA ASP A 55 12.11 9.12 13.48
C ASP A 55 11.28 7.99 12.83
N LEU A 56 10.07 7.72 13.32
CA LEU A 56 9.26 6.57 12.94
C LEU A 56 9.01 6.50 11.42
N PHE A 57 8.76 7.66 10.80
CA PHE A 57 8.51 7.79 9.36
C PHE A 57 9.67 8.45 8.60
N GLN A 58 10.87 8.51 9.18
CA GLN A 58 12.01 9.18 8.55
C GLN A 58 12.32 8.64 7.15
N GLN A 59 12.19 7.31 6.95
CA GLN A 59 12.38 6.69 5.63
C GLN A 59 11.25 7.05 4.65
N ALA A 60 9.99 7.10 5.11
CA ALA A 60 8.86 7.54 4.29
C ALA A 60 9.05 9.00 3.85
N PHE A 61 9.47 9.87 4.76
CA PHE A 61 9.73 11.27 4.47
C PHE A 61 10.88 11.41 3.46
N LYS A 62 11.96 10.65 3.64
CA LYS A 62 13.11 10.66 2.71
C LYS A 62 12.73 10.23 1.29
N HIS A 63 11.86 9.22 1.14
CA HIS A 63 11.53 8.67 -0.17
C HIS A 63 10.36 9.37 -0.86
N PHE A 64 9.36 9.77 -0.08
CA PHE A 64 8.07 10.23 -0.58
C PHE A 64 7.69 11.64 -0.11
N GLY A 65 8.44 12.22 0.83
CA GLY A 65 8.11 13.52 1.41
C GLY A 65 6.97 13.48 2.42
N ILE A 66 6.54 12.29 2.88
CA ILE A 66 5.42 12.13 3.81
C ILE A 66 5.88 11.69 5.22
N ASN A 67 5.26 12.24 6.24
CA ASN A 67 5.48 11.96 7.65
C ASN A 67 4.13 11.94 8.41
N PRO A 68 3.37 10.84 8.32
CA PRO A 68 2.03 10.74 8.90
C PRO A 68 2.06 10.53 10.43
N LEU A 69 2.59 11.51 11.17
CA LEU A 69 2.68 11.49 12.64
C LEU A 69 1.31 11.42 13.34
N TRP A 70 0.24 11.79 12.64
CA TRP A 70 -1.13 11.67 13.14
C TRP A 70 -1.56 10.20 13.26
N THR A 71 -0.99 9.30 12.48
CA THR A 71 -1.39 7.88 12.47
C THR A 71 -0.92 7.19 13.75
N PRO A 72 -1.80 6.52 14.50
CA PRO A 72 -1.42 5.67 15.60
C PRO A 72 -0.66 4.44 15.09
N VAL A 73 0.44 4.10 15.77
CA VAL A 73 1.24 2.91 15.46
C VAL A 73 1.31 2.03 16.69
N ILE A 74 0.92 0.76 16.57
CA ILE A 74 0.88 -0.19 17.69
C ILE A 74 1.79 -1.38 17.41
N CYS A 75 2.30 -2.02 18.47
CA CYS A 75 2.95 -3.32 18.39
C CYS A 75 2.00 -4.41 18.89
N SER A 76 1.49 -5.26 18.00
CA SER A 76 0.68 -6.41 18.36
C SER A 76 0.79 -7.51 17.31
N ASN A 77 0.77 -8.77 17.74
CA ASN A 77 0.73 -9.93 16.84
C ASN A 77 -0.71 -10.39 16.57
N GLU A 78 -1.71 -9.81 17.23
CA GLU A 78 -3.11 -10.21 17.08
C GLU A 78 -3.57 -10.02 15.63
N LYS A 79 -4.29 -11.01 15.07
CA LYS A 79 -4.81 -11.00 13.69
C LYS A 79 -3.76 -10.93 12.56
N LEU A 80 -2.47 -10.78 12.85
CA LEU A 80 -1.41 -10.84 11.84
C LEU A 80 -1.01 -12.29 11.53
N MET A 81 -1.16 -12.69 10.27
CA MET A 81 -0.68 -13.98 9.77
C MET A 81 0.85 -14.10 9.92
N PRO A 82 1.42 -15.29 10.15
CA PRO A 82 2.85 -15.46 10.46
C PRO A 82 3.85 -14.82 9.48
N TRP A 83 3.45 -14.65 8.22
CA TRP A 83 4.24 -14.04 7.15
C TRP A 83 4.01 -12.52 6.97
N GLN A 84 3.13 -11.89 7.75
CA GLN A 84 2.90 -10.44 7.76
C GLN A 84 3.79 -9.77 8.80
N GLY A 85 4.56 -8.75 8.38
CA GLY A 85 5.42 -7.96 9.26
C GLY A 85 4.71 -6.74 9.86
N ALA A 86 3.73 -6.21 9.14
CA ALA A 86 2.88 -5.11 9.53
C ALA A 86 1.55 -5.18 8.75
N SER A 87 0.60 -4.31 9.11
CA SER A 87 -0.63 -4.06 8.39
C SER A 87 -1.14 -2.66 8.69
N SER A 88 -1.59 -1.95 7.67
CA SER A 88 -2.43 -0.77 7.81
C SER A 88 -3.89 -1.20 7.95
N TRP A 89 -4.57 -0.70 8.98
CA TRP A 89 -6.00 -0.84 9.17
C TRP A 89 -6.67 0.46 8.78
N ILE A 90 -7.47 0.42 7.73
CA ILE A 90 -8.28 1.55 7.26
C ILE A 90 -9.69 1.34 7.83
N PHE A 91 -10.23 2.35 8.50
CA PHE A 91 -11.49 2.24 9.22
C PHE A 91 -12.23 3.57 9.36
N GLU A 92 -13.53 3.47 9.58
CA GLU A 92 -14.37 4.54 10.13
C GLU A 92 -14.56 4.24 11.63
N LEU A 93 -14.40 5.25 12.50
CA LEU A 93 -14.48 5.03 13.95
C LEU A 93 -15.93 4.75 14.38
N GLU A 94 -16.84 5.55 13.85
CA GLU A 94 -18.29 5.39 13.93
C GLU A 94 -18.87 5.40 12.51
N GLU A 95 -20.07 4.85 12.31
CA GLU A 95 -20.71 4.82 10.99
C GLU A 95 -20.93 6.24 10.47
N GLY A 96 -20.35 6.55 9.30
CA GLY A 96 -20.42 7.88 8.69
C GLY A 96 -19.32 8.86 9.13
N ASP A 97 -18.39 8.45 10.00
CA ASP A 97 -17.17 9.22 10.25
C ASP A 97 -16.24 9.19 9.03
N PRO A 98 -15.40 10.22 8.83
CA PRO A 98 -14.36 10.17 7.82
C PRO A 98 -13.40 9.00 8.02
N VAL A 99 -12.98 8.38 6.92
CA VAL A 99 -12.00 7.30 6.93
C VAL A 99 -10.67 7.75 7.52
N SER A 100 -10.12 6.91 8.40
CA SER A 100 -8.81 7.06 9.03
C SER A 100 -8.04 5.74 9.02
N ALA A 101 -6.83 5.76 9.57
CA ALA A 101 -5.97 4.58 9.57
C ALA A 101 -5.13 4.41 10.84
N LEU A 102 -4.67 3.18 11.05
CA LEU A 102 -3.75 2.77 12.11
C LEU A 102 -2.73 1.78 11.54
N ILE A 103 -1.47 1.88 11.97
CA ILE A 103 -0.43 0.90 11.65
C ILE A 103 -0.33 -0.10 12.78
N GLN A 104 -0.44 -1.39 12.45
CA GLN A 104 -0.09 -2.47 13.34
C GLN A 104 1.25 -3.09 12.91
N LEU A 105 2.22 -3.06 13.80
CA LEU A 105 3.51 -3.72 13.63
C LEU A 105 3.55 -5.03 14.42
N ARG A 106 4.19 -6.05 13.86
CA ARG A 106 4.48 -7.29 14.58
C ARG A 106 5.44 -6.98 15.74
N GLY A 107 5.08 -7.39 16.95
CA GLY A 107 5.86 -7.09 18.16
C GLY A 107 7.24 -7.74 18.17
N ARG A 108 7.36 -8.99 17.69
CA ARG A 108 8.65 -9.64 17.46
C ARG A 108 9.02 -9.49 15.99
N HIS A 109 10.03 -8.67 15.73
CA HIS A 109 10.59 -8.50 14.40
C HIS A 109 11.14 -9.81 13.85
N LEU A 110 10.74 -10.18 12.64
CA LEU A 110 11.27 -11.32 11.91
C LEU A 110 12.17 -10.78 10.81
N ALA A 111 13.48 -11.05 10.89
CA ALA A 111 14.48 -10.53 9.94
C ALA A 111 14.18 -10.88 8.47
N ILE A 112 13.40 -11.94 8.22
CA ILE A 112 12.96 -12.34 6.87
C ILE A 112 11.99 -11.30 6.27
N LEU A 113 11.23 -10.58 7.10
CA LEU A 113 10.18 -9.63 6.70
C LEU A 113 10.69 -8.19 6.48
N GLY A 114 12.00 -7.99 6.35
CA GLY A 114 12.64 -6.67 6.18
C GLY A 114 12.82 -5.94 7.50
N SER A 115 13.28 -4.68 7.51
CA SER A 115 13.45 -3.91 8.77
C SER A 115 12.11 -3.34 9.27
N ARG A 116 12.07 -2.84 10.51
CA ARG A 116 10.84 -2.23 11.05
C ARG A 116 10.53 -0.91 10.34
N GLU A 117 11.55 -0.12 10.06
CA GLU A 117 11.45 1.14 9.32
C GLU A 117 10.95 0.89 7.89
N GLU A 118 11.38 -0.21 7.27
CA GLU A 118 10.90 -0.64 5.96
C GLU A 118 9.42 -1.02 6.00
N ALA A 119 8.98 -1.73 7.04
CA ALA A 119 7.58 -2.05 7.25
C ALA A 119 6.73 -0.79 7.47
N VAL A 120 7.18 0.13 8.33
CA VAL A 120 6.48 1.41 8.55
C VAL A 120 6.40 2.24 7.27
N THR A 121 7.48 2.29 6.49
CA THR A 121 7.49 3.02 5.20
C THR A 121 6.52 2.41 4.21
N HIS A 122 6.41 1.08 4.18
CA HIS A 122 5.46 0.36 3.35
C HIS A 122 4.01 0.69 3.76
N GLU A 123 3.68 0.58 5.06
CA GLU A 123 2.33 0.91 5.55
C GLU A 123 1.99 2.40 5.39
N ALA A 124 2.97 3.30 5.45
CA ALA A 124 2.77 4.73 5.22
C ALA A 124 2.29 5.02 3.79
N VAL A 125 2.67 4.20 2.80
CA VAL A 125 2.15 4.32 1.42
C VAL A 125 0.67 3.96 1.37
N HIS A 126 0.26 2.87 2.02
CA HIS A 126 -1.14 2.47 2.10
C HIS A 126 -1.99 3.54 2.79
N ILE A 127 -1.47 4.16 3.86
CA ILE A 127 -2.16 5.27 4.54
C ILE A 127 -2.28 6.48 3.63
N ALA A 128 -1.20 6.88 2.96
CA ALA A 128 -1.24 8.00 2.05
C ALA A 128 -2.25 7.79 0.90
N ARG A 129 -2.43 6.54 0.48
CA ARG A 129 -3.34 6.13 -0.59
C ARG A 129 -4.66 5.53 -0.09
N MET A 130 -5.03 5.70 1.18
CA MET A 130 -6.17 4.99 1.80
C MET A 130 -7.53 5.32 1.18
N THR A 131 -7.62 6.41 0.41
CA THR A 131 -8.85 6.83 -0.32
C THR A 131 -8.85 6.45 -1.80
N PHE A 132 -7.83 5.73 -2.28
CA PHE A 132 -7.74 5.25 -3.65
C PHE A 132 -8.26 3.81 -3.73
N GLU A 133 -9.21 3.53 -4.62
CA GLU A 133 -9.73 2.17 -4.84
C GLU A 133 -8.92 1.40 -5.89
N GLU A 134 -7.58 1.43 -5.80
CA GLU A 134 -6.69 1.14 -6.91
C GLU A 134 -5.54 0.17 -6.56
N PRO A 135 -5.79 -1.15 -6.62
CA PRO A 135 -4.87 -2.15 -6.10
C PRO A 135 -3.74 -2.53 -7.08
N LYS A 136 -3.67 -1.98 -8.30
CA LYS A 136 -2.74 -2.48 -9.33
C LYS A 136 -1.29 -2.10 -9.03
N TYR A 137 -1.05 -0.85 -8.65
CA TYR A 137 0.30 -0.33 -8.39
C TYR A 137 0.59 -0.07 -6.91
N GLU A 138 -0.41 -0.06 -6.05
CA GLU A 138 -0.27 0.27 -4.62
C GLU A 138 0.87 -0.51 -3.93
N GLU A 139 0.81 -1.85 -4.00
CA GLU A 139 1.84 -2.73 -3.46
C GLU A 139 3.21 -2.52 -4.12
N VAL A 140 3.24 -2.18 -5.41
CA VAL A 140 4.48 -1.91 -6.15
C VAL A 140 5.14 -0.63 -5.65
N ILE A 141 4.35 0.41 -5.40
CA ILE A 141 4.82 1.67 -4.80
C ILE A 141 5.34 1.39 -3.39
N ALA A 142 4.56 0.68 -2.57
CA ALA A 142 4.90 0.36 -1.18
C ALA A 142 6.17 -0.50 -1.07
N CYS A 143 6.40 -1.43 -2.01
CA CYS A 143 7.62 -2.24 -2.03
C CYS A 143 8.84 -1.53 -2.63
N THR A 144 8.69 -0.40 -3.34
CA THR A 144 9.76 0.17 -4.16
C THR A 144 10.96 0.69 -3.35
N THR A 145 10.72 1.05 -2.09
CA THR A 145 11.73 1.56 -1.14
C THR A 145 12.44 0.46 -0.36
N SER A 146 12.00 -0.80 -0.50
CA SER A 146 12.64 -1.94 0.17
C SER A 146 14.14 -2.01 -0.15
N GLN A 147 14.97 -2.24 0.86
CA GLN A 147 16.42 -2.39 0.65
C GLN A 147 16.75 -3.67 -0.14
N ARG A 148 15.90 -4.70 -0.05
CA ARG A 148 16.12 -6.01 -0.67
C ARG A 148 15.51 -6.07 -2.06
N ARG A 149 16.35 -6.33 -3.08
CA ARG A 149 15.91 -6.48 -4.49
C ARG A 149 14.78 -7.50 -4.65
N PHE A 150 14.90 -8.64 -3.96
CA PHE A 150 13.88 -9.69 -4.01
C PHE A 150 12.53 -9.19 -3.52
N ARG A 151 12.47 -8.42 -2.42
CA ARG A 151 11.20 -7.89 -1.90
C ARG A 151 10.65 -6.78 -2.79
N ARG A 152 11.50 -5.89 -3.33
CA ARG A 152 11.07 -4.90 -4.33
C ARG A 152 10.34 -5.55 -5.51
N PHE A 153 10.87 -6.69 -5.98
CA PHE A 153 10.33 -7.37 -7.15
C PHE A 153 9.18 -8.35 -6.82
N MET A 154 9.33 -9.20 -5.82
CA MET A 154 8.38 -10.28 -5.52
C MET A 154 7.33 -9.93 -4.46
N GLY A 155 7.56 -8.88 -3.66
CA GLY A 155 6.60 -8.43 -2.64
C GLY A 155 5.21 -8.16 -3.21
N PRO A 156 5.09 -7.40 -4.32
CA PRO A 156 3.80 -7.06 -4.93
C PRO A 156 3.12 -8.17 -5.74
N ILE A 157 3.53 -9.44 -5.59
CA ILE A 157 2.98 -10.53 -6.40
C ILE A 157 1.47 -10.71 -6.20
N PHE A 158 1.01 -10.56 -4.96
CA PHE A 158 -0.39 -10.52 -4.59
C PHE A 158 -0.82 -9.06 -4.47
N ARG A 159 -1.91 -8.69 -5.14
CA ARG A 159 -2.49 -7.34 -5.07
C ARG A 159 -3.58 -7.23 -3.99
N LYS A 160 -4.21 -8.35 -3.68
CA LYS A 160 -5.31 -8.44 -2.72
C LYS A 160 -5.09 -9.65 -1.82
N SER A 161 -5.54 -9.56 -0.58
CA SER A 161 -5.52 -10.68 0.38
C SER A 161 -6.27 -11.91 -0.13
N ALA A 162 -7.28 -11.73 -1.00
CA ALA A 162 -8.00 -12.83 -1.64
C ALA A 162 -7.10 -13.67 -2.57
N GLU A 163 -6.11 -13.07 -3.23
CA GLU A 163 -5.20 -13.78 -4.15
C GLU A 163 -4.23 -14.68 -3.38
N SER A 164 -3.68 -14.18 -2.27
CA SER A 164 -2.82 -14.97 -1.39
C SER A 164 -3.59 -16.08 -0.67
N LEU A 165 -4.83 -15.81 -0.24
CA LEU A 165 -5.71 -16.82 0.33
C LEU A 165 -6.09 -17.90 -0.70
N THR A 166 -6.40 -17.51 -1.94
CA THR A 166 -6.70 -18.45 -3.04
C THR A 166 -5.50 -19.35 -3.30
N PHE A 167 -4.30 -18.79 -3.39
CA PHE A 167 -3.08 -19.58 -3.57
C PHE A 167 -2.85 -20.56 -2.41
N ALA A 168 -2.99 -20.09 -1.17
CA ALA A 168 -2.85 -20.94 0.02
C ALA A 168 -3.91 -22.06 0.05
N ALA A 169 -5.16 -21.77 -0.29
CA ALA A 169 -6.23 -22.76 -0.37
C ALA A 169 -5.95 -23.83 -1.44
N LEU A 170 -5.45 -23.44 -2.61
CA LEU A 170 -5.04 -24.39 -3.67
C LEU A 170 -3.92 -25.32 -3.18
N LEU A 171 -2.93 -24.79 -2.46
CA LEU A 171 -1.84 -25.59 -1.90
C LEU A 171 -2.35 -26.57 -0.84
N ILE A 172 -3.18 -26.11 0.10
CA ILE A 172 -3.76 -26.96 1.16
C ILE A 172 -4.62 -28.06 0.55
N LEU A 173 -5.47 -27.73 -0.43
CA LEU A 173 -6.34 -28.71 -1.08
C LEU A 173 -5.53 -29.83 -1.73
N ILE A 174 -4.43 -29.51 -2.41
CA ILE A 174 -3.54 -30.50 -3.01
C ILE A 174 -2.87 -31.37 -1.96
N VAL A 175 -2.38 -30.77 -0.86
CA VAL A 175 -1.76 -31.54 0.22
C VAL A 175 -2.76 -32.48 0.87
N VAL A 176 -3.99 -32.01 1.16
CA VAL A 176 -5.05 -32.84 1.74
C VAL A 176 -5.41 -33.98 0.79
N PHE A 177 -5.53 -33.69 -0.50
CA PHE A 177 -5.83 -34.70 -1.53
C PHE A 177 -4.72 -35.76 -1.62
N ASP A 178 -3.45 -35.35 -1.67
CA ASP A 178 -2.29 -36.26 -1.68
C ASP A 178 -2.29 -37.15 -0.43
N VAL A 179 -2.53 -36.57 0.75
CA VAL A 179 -2.62 -37.29 2.02
C VAL A 179 -3.73 -38.35 1.98
N LEU A 180 -4.94 -38.00 1.53
CA LEU A 180 -6.06 -38.93 1.41
C LEU A 180 -5.77 -40.10 0.45
N LEU A 181 -5.11 -39.83 -0.68
CA LEU A 181 -4.72 -40.88 -1.63
C LEU A 181 -3.67 -41.82 -1.06
N LEU A 182 -2.69 -41.30 -0.32
CA LEU A 182 -1.68 -42.12 0.35
C LEU A 182 -2.29 -42.98 1.46
N PHE A 183 -3.17 -42.42 2.30
CA PHE A 183 -3.82 -43.16 3.39
C PHE A 183 -4.81 -44.23 2.89
N SER A 184 -5.43 -44.03 1.72
CA SER A 184 -6.32 -45.03 1.11
C SER A 184 -5.57 -46.15 0.37
N GLY A 185 -4.23 -46.15 0.35
CA GLY A 185 -3.40 -47.13 -0.35
C GLY A 185 -3.50 -47.04 -1.88
N SER A 186 -4.07 -45.95 -2.41
CA SER A 186 -4.42 -45.77 -3.82
C SER A 186 -3.26 -45.20 -4.64
N ILE A 187 -2.10 -45.86 -4.64
CA ILE A 187 -0.86 -45.37 -5.28
C ILE A 187 -1.06 -45.11 -6.78
N ALA A 188 -1.79 -45.97 -7.50
CA ALA A 188 -2.07 -45.77 -8.92
C ALA A 188 -2.89 -44.48 -9.20
N TRP A 189 -3.75 -44.07 -8.26
CA TRP A 189 -4.48 -42.80 -8.37
C TRP A 189 -3.60 -41.61 -8.04
N TYR A 190 -2.68 -41.75 -7.08
CA TYR A 190 -1.67 -40.73 -6.78
C TYR A 190 -0.89 -40.33 -8.04
N ASP A 191 -0.33 -41.32 -8.75
CA ASP A 191 0.43 -41.08 -9.98
C ASP A 191 -0.45 -40.42 -11.06
N ARG A 192 -1.70 -40.89 -11.21
CA ARG A 192 -2.65 -40.33 -12.18
C ARG A 192 -3.01 -38.87 -11.88
N PHE A 193 -3.02 -38.44 -10.63
CA PHE A 193 -3.41 -37.08 -10.24
C PHE A 193 -2.22 -36.14 -10.04
N MET A 194 -0.98 -36.55 -10.35
CA MET A 194 0.20 -35.68 -10.23
C MET A 194 0.12 -34.37 -11.00
N TRP A 195 -0.60 -34.35 -12.11
CA TRP A 195 -0.82 -33.13 -12.89
C TRP A 195 -1.63 -32.06 -12.14
N LEU A 196 -2.39 -32.39 -11.08
CA LEU A 196 -3.10 -31.40 -10.27
C LEU A 196 -2.15 -30.40 -9.60
N LYS A 197 -0.89 -30.78 -9.37
CA LYS A 197 0.18 -29.89 -8.87
C LYS A 197 0.49 -28.75 -9.85
N LEU A 198 0.13 -28.89 -11.12
CA LEU A 198 0.25 -27.81 -12.10
C LEU A 198 -0.75 -26.68 -11.86
N ILE A 199 -1.84 -26.90 -11.12
CA ILE A 199 -2.84 -25.86 -10.83
C ILE A 199 -2.23 -24.71 -10.03
N PRO A 200 -1.68 -24.89 -8.81
CA PRO A 200 -1.07 -23.80 -8.06
C PRO A 200 0.17 -23.25 -8.77
N LEU A 201 0.92 -24.08 -9.50
CA LEU A 201 2.07 -23.63 -10.29
C LEU A 201 1.63 -22.68 -11.41
N SER A 202 0.57 -23.02 -12.14
CA SER A 202 0.01 -22.19 -13.20
C SER A 202 -0.56 -20.88 -12.65
N TYR A 203 -1.23 -20.92 -11.50
CA TYR A 203 -1.71 -19.72 -10.80
C TYR A 203 -0.55 -18.82 -10.38
N PHE A 204 0.49 -19.38 -9.76
CA PHE A 204 1.69 -18.64 -9.39
C PHE A 204 2.39 -18.02 -10.62
N LEU A 205 2.52 -18.78 -11.71
CA LEU A 205 3.10 -18.28 -12.96
C LEU A 205 2.27 -17.14 -13.55
N PHE A 206 0.94 -17.24 -13.52
CA PHE A 206 0.05 -16.16 -13.92
C PHE A 206 0.28 -14.89 -13.10
N LEU A 207 0.33 -15.00 -11.76
CA LEU A 207 0.60 -13.85 -10.88
C LEU A 207 1.97 -13.22 -11.17
N PHE A 208 2.98 -14.06 -11.40
CA PHE A 208 4.34 -13.63 -11.74
C PHE A 208 4.41 -12.89 -13.08
N VAL A 209 3.82 -13.45 -14.14
CA VAL A 209 3.79 -12.80 -15.47
C VAL A 209 3.07 -11.46 -15.40
N ARG A 210 1.94 -11.40 -14.69
CA ARG A 210 1.20 -10.16 -14.43
C ARG A 210 2.07 -9.13 -13.70
N LEU A 211 2.76 -9.55 -12.64
CA LEU A 211 3.66 -8.69 -11.86
C LEU A 211 4.79 -8.12 -12.72
N TYR A 212 5.39 -8.95 -13.58
CA TYR A 212 6.44 -8.53 -14.51
C TYR A 212 5.97 -7.38 -15.41
N PHE A 213 4.79 -7.49 -16.03
CA PHE A 213 4.26 -6.41 -16.86
C PHE A 213 3.95 -5.13 -16.08
N VAL A 214 3.39 -5.26 -14.87
CA VAL A 214 3.09 -4.10 -14.01
C VAL A 214 4.38 -3.39 -13.61
N GLN A 215 5.39 -4.11 -13.14
CA GLN A 215 6.67 -3.51 -12.78
C GLN A 215 7.38 -2.87 -13.96
N ASN A 216 7.36 -3.49 -15.13
CA ASN A 216 7.96 -2.87 -16.32
C ASN A 216 7.31 -1.52 -16.68
N ARG A 217 6.00 -1.37 -16.48
CA ARG A 217 5.32 -0.08 -16.68
C ARG A 217 5.69 0.91 -15.57
N PHE A 218 5.66 0.46 -14.32
CA PHE A 218 6.00 1.29 -13.17
C PHE A 218 7.44 1.82 -13.24
N GLU A 219 8.40 0.99 -13.63
CA GLU A 219 9.80 1.37 -13.78
C GLU A 219 10.03 2.38 -14.91
N LYS A 220 9.13 2.48 -15.91
CA LYS A 220 9.18 3.58 -16.89
C LYS A 220 8.77 4.90 -16.23
N VAL A 221 7.67 4.91 -15.49
CA VAL A 221 7.18 6.11 -14.78
C VAL A 221 8.19 6.58 -13.75
N LYS A 222 8.71 5.67 -12.93
CA LYS A 222 9.69 5.98 -11.87
C LYS A 222 10.98 6.63 -12.36
N LYS A 223 11.38 6.38 -13.61
CA LYS A 223 12.55 7.06 -14.21
C LYS A 223 12.28 8.52 -14.57
N SER A 224 11.01 8.86 -14.78
CA SER A 224 10.58 10.14 -15.33
C SER A 224 9.67 10.93 -14.39
N VAL A 225 9.36 10.40 -13.21
CA VAL A 225 8.44 11.02 -12.26
C VAL A 225 8.97 10.75 -10.84
N PRO A 226 9.10 11.78 -9.99
CA PRO A 226 9.58 11.60 -8.62
C PRO A 226 8.54 10.84 -7.78
N LEU A 227 9.01 10.02 -6.84
CA LEU A 227 8.15 9.18 -5.99
C LEU A 227 7.04 9.93 -5.22
N PRO A 228 7.28 11.14 -4.66
CA PRO A 228 6.23 11.96 -4.06
C PRO A 228 5.05 12.22 -5.00
N LEU A 229 5.33 12.48 -6.29
CA LEU A 229 4.29 12.71 -7.29
C LEU A 229 3.60 11.40 -7.70
N ILE A 230 4.34 10.29 -7.76
CA ILE A 230 3.78 8.95 -8.03
C ILE A 230 2.73 8.55 -6.99
N LEU A 231 2.88 8.95 -5.72
CA LEU A 231 1.86 8.67 -4.69
C LEU A 231 0.49 9.27 -5.01
N LEU A 232 0.46 10.38 -5.76
CA LEU A 232 -0.77 11.06 -6.14
C LEU A 232 -1.41 10.46 -7.39
N LEU A 233 -0.67 9.67 -8.17
CA LEU A 233 -1.16 9.15 -9.45
C LEU A 233 -2.16 8.02 -9.25
N THR A 234 -3.16 7.99 -10.12
CA THR A 234 -4.08 6.86 -10.24
C THR A 234 -3.46 5.71 -11.03
N ASP A 235 -4.03 4.51 -10.96
CA ASP A 235 -3.58 3.35 -11.74
C ASP A 235 -3.62 3.67 -13.26
N LEU A 236 -4.65 4.40 -13.69
CA LEU A 236 -4.81 4.87 -15.07
C LEU A 236 -3.76 5.92 -15.44
N GLU A 237 -3.46 6.85 -14.54
CA GLU A 237 -2.43 7.87 -14.76
C GLU A 237 -1.03 7.26 -14.81
N ILE A 238 -0.74 6.24 -13.99
CA ILE A 238 0.53 5.51 -14.07
C ILE A 238 0.66 4.82 -15.43
N ASP A 239 -0.40 4.14 -15.91
CA ASP A 239 -0.40 3.54 -17.25
C ASP A 239 -0.19 4.60 -18.35
N HIS A 240 -0.87 5.74 -18.24
CA HIS A 240 -0.76 6.83 -19.21
C HIS A 240 0.64 7.45 -19.21
N PHE A 241 1.15 7.81 -18.03
CA PHE A 241 2.46 8.42 -17.85
C PHE A 241 3.60 7.48 -18.29
N ALA A 242 3.41 6.16 -18.24
CA ALA A 242 4.38 5.19 -18.76
C ALA A 242 4.59 5.30 -20.28
N THR A 243 3.70 6.01 -20.99
CA THR A 243 3.75 6.23 -22.44
C THR A 243 4.13 7.65 -22.84
N LEU A 244 4.12 8.60 -21.89
CA LEU A 244 4.38 10.02 -22.16
C LEU A 244 5.85 10.38 -22.03
N GLY A 245 6.28 11.37 -22.80
CA GLY A 245 7.56 12.06 -22.60
C GLY A 245 7.49 13.10 -21.47
N GLY A 246 8.65 13.54 -20.98
CA GLY A 246 8.73 14.50 -19.87
C GLY A 246 7.95 15.79 -20.11
N ASP A 247 8.05 16.39 -21.30
CA ASP A 247 7.31 17.61 -21.64
C ASP A 247 5.78 17.41 -21.63
N GLN A 248 5.30 16.24 -22.07
CA GLN A 248 3.87 15.93 -22.05
C GLN A 248 3.36 15.76 -20.61
N ILE A 249 4.17 15.17 -19.73
CA ILE A 249 3.84 15.08 -18.29
C ILE A 249 3.74 16.49 -17.69
N ARG A 250 4.68 17.39 -18.01
CA ARG A 250 4.62 18.79 -17.55
C ARG A 250 3.35 19.50 -18.01
N MET A 251 2.98 19.33 -19.29
CA MET A 251 1.74 19.88 -19.82
C MET A 251 0.51 19.33 -19.09
N TYR A 252 0.47 18.01 -18.86
CA TYR A 252 -0.62 17.37 -18.12
C TYR A 252 -0.80 17.95 -16.71
N LEU A 253 0.30 18.18 -15.99
CA LEU A 253 0.26 18.75 -14.64
C LEU A 253 -0.27 20.18 -14.65
N LYS A 254 0.18 21.02 -15.60
CA LYS A 254 -0.24 22.43 -15.71
C LYS A 254 -1.70 22.57 -16.12
N GLU A 255 -2.14 21.81 -17.12
CA GLU A 255 -3.51 21.88 -17.63
C GLU A 255 -4.51 21.30 -16.63
N GLY A 256 -4.14 20.25 -15.89
CA GLY A 256 -5.03 19.57 -14.95
C GLY A 256 -5.27 20.26 -13.62
N ALA A 257 -4.49 21.29 -13.26
CA ALA A 257 -4.44 21.85 -11.91
C ALA A 257 -5.78 22.37 -11.36
N HIS A 258 -6.69 22.81 -12.24
CA HIS A 258 -7.99 23.38 -11.86
C HIS A 258 -9.12 22.35 -11.78
N LEU A 259 -8.88 21.09 -12.18
CA LEU A 259 -9.93 20.07 -12.30
C LEU A 259 -10.30 19.44 -10.97
N SER A 260 -9.33 19.27 -10.06
CA SER A 260 -9.57 18.72 -8.72
C SER A 260 -8.47 19.12 -7.74
N LEU A 261 -8.75 18.98 -6.44
CA LEU A 261 -7.78 19.29 -5.38
C LEU A 261 -6.51 18.43 -5.48
N ARG A 262 -6.67 17.13 -5.81
CA ARG A 262 -5.57 16.20 -6.06
C ARG A 262 -4.67 16.69 -7.20
N ARG A 263 -5.27 17.12 -8.33
CA ARG A 263 -4.49 17.60 -9.49
C ARG A 263 -3.84 18.95 -9.24
N ARG A 264 -4.46 19.84 -8.45
CA ARG A 264 -3.80 21.05 -7.96
C ARG A 264 -2.54 20.71 -7.16
N LEU A 265 -2.64 19.78 -6.20
CA LEU A 265 -1.49 19.30 -5.43
C LEU A 265 -0.42 18.66 -6.33
N MET A 266 -0.81 17.88 -7.33
CA MET A 266 0.13 17.31 -8.31
C MET A 266 0.91 18.39 -9.05
N ALA A 267 0.25 19.48 -9.47
CA ALA A 267 0.91 20.59 -10.15
C ALA A 267 1.91 21.31 -9.23
N LEU A 268 1.53 21.60 -7.98
CA LEU A 268 2.41 22.21 -6.98
C LEU A 268 3.66 21.37 -6.70
N LEU A 269 3.49 20.04 -6.55
CA LEU A 269 4.63 19.14 -6.39
C LEU A 269 5.45 19.05 -7.68
N GLY A 270 4.81 19.05 -8.85
CA GLY A 270 5.47 19.13 -10.14
C GLY A 270 6.47 20.28 -10.18
N GLU A 271 6.01 21.50 -9.89
CA GLU A 271 6.85 22.69 -9.85
C GLU A 271 8.01 22.56 -8.85
N ARG A 272 7.73 22.06 -7.64
CA ARG A 272 8.75 21.81 -6.60
C ARG A 272 9.85 20.86 -7.04
N TYR A 273 9.53 19.89 -7.92
CA TYR A 273 10.46 18.89 -8.42
C TYR A 273 10.94 19.14 -9.88
N GLY A 274 10.61 20.30 -10.47
CA GLY A 274 11.10 20.70 -11.80
C GLY A 274 10.31 20.15 -12.99
N TYR A 275 9.01 19.91 -12.82
CA TYR A 275 8.04 19.59 -13.88
C TYR A 275 7.11 20.78 -14.15
#